data_AF-A0A5N6X2Q7-F1
#
_entry.id   AF-A0A5N6X2Q7-F1
#
_cell.length_a   1.000
_cell.length_b   1.000
_cell.length_c   1.000
_cell.angle_alpha   90.00
_cell.angle_beta   90.00
_cell.angle_gamma   90.00
#
_symmetry.space_group_name_H-M   'P 1'
#
loop_
_entity.id
_entity.type
_entity.pdbx_description
1 polymer ?
#
loop_
_entity_poly.entity_id
_entity_poly.type
_entity_poly.pdbx_seq_one_letter_code
_entity_poly.pdbx_strand_id
1 'polypeptide(L)'
;MIKSIAFITLLFSTAIAVPTPTELLPRACTTLAPAVINTLDAANPNTPYSGQQFTLERSGSPLVDNKISVLTFSNIPAGATGCRLEIELPPLSDGQIAPSDTQADIWSADPGDGSSVPTYNHPPHKREMVATYIFPKGPTTKSTHTVLASNTCSTTMRWLVQLSEWQSSTGSVNFQNSVGNGADIGFMLVYNC
;
A
#
# COMPACT_ATOMS: atom_id res chain seq x y z
N MET A 1 -36.74 -76.26 -17.85
CA MET A 1 -36.16 -75.18 -18.70
C MET A 1 -37.19 -74.05 -18.70
N ILE A 2 -37.00 -72.80 -18.29
CA ILE A 2 -35.86 -71.93 -17.94
C ILE A 2 -36.31 -71.00 -16.79
N LYS A 3 -35.33 -70.55 -16.00
CA LYS A 3 -35.41 -69.89 -14.69
C LYS A 3 -35.90 -68.44 -14.74
N SER A 4 -36.68 -68.03 -13.73
CA SER A 4 -36.97 -66.62 -13.41
C SER A 4 -35.70 -65.92 -12.91
N ILE A 5 -35.38 -64.77 -13.50
CA ILE A 5 -34.29 -63.88 -13.08
C ILE A 5 -34.92 -62.67 -12.38
N ALA A 6 -34.68 -62.54 -11.08
CA ALA A 6 -35.02 -61.36 -10.30
C ALA A 6 -33.87 -60.35 -10.42
N PHE A 7 -34.17 -59.15 -10.94
CA PHE A 7 -33.25 -58.02 -10.96
C PHE A 7 -33.38 -57.25 -9.64
N ILE A 8 -32.29 -57.17 -8.88
CA ILE A 8 -32.19 -56.40 -7.64
C ILE A 8 -31.50 -55.08 -8.01
N THR A 9 -32.26 -53.99 -8.07
CA THR A 9 -31.73 -52.63 -8.25
C THR A 9 -31.25 -52.10 -6.90
N LEU A 10 -29.92 -52.00 -6.73
CA LEU A 10 -29.28 -51.35 -5.58
C LEU A 10 -29.29 -49.82 -5.81
N LEU A 11 -30.06 -49.09 -5.01
CA LEU A 11 -30.03 -47.63 -4.95
C LEU A 11 -28.86 -47.19 -4.06
N PHE A 12 -27.79 -46.68 -4.65
CA PHE A 12 -26.72 -45.99 -3.93
C PHE A 12 -27.18 -44.56 -3.60
N SER A 13 -27.63 -44.32 -2.37
CA SER A 13 -27.79 -42.96 -1.84
C SER A 13 -26.43 -42.32 -1.62
N THR A 14 -25.99 -41.48 -2.55
CA THR A 14 -24.86 -40.57 -2.33
C THR A 14 -25.32 -39.45 -1.39
N ALA A 15 -24.97 -39.57 -0.11
CA ALA A 15 -25.12 -38.47 0.84
C ALA A 15 -24.22 -37.31 0.39
N ILE A 16 -24.81 -36.27 -0.20
CA ILE A 16 -24.12 -35.03 -0.49
C ILE A 16 -23.87 -34.37 0.87
N ALA A 17 -22.65 -34.47 1.38
CA ALA A 17 -22.25 -33.73 2.56
C ALA A 17 -22.36 -32.23 2.23
N VAL A 18 -23.40 -31.58 2.74
CA VAL A 18 -23.52 -30.13 2.67
C VAL A 18 -22.41 -29.57 3.55
N PRO A 19 -21.48 -28.76 3.03
CA PRO A 19 -20.44 -28.16 3.85
C PRO A 19 -21.10 -27.35 4.95
N THR A 20 -20.81 -27.71 6.20
CA THR A 20 -21.26 -26.95 7.36
C THR A 20 -20.78 -25.52 7.20
N PRO A 21 -21.65 -24.50 7.31
CA PRO A 21 -21.22 -23.11 7.26
C PRO A 21 -20.20 -22.88 8.37
N THR A 22 -18.94 -22.70 8.01
CA THR A 22 -17.90 -22.34 8.97
C THR A 22 -18.19 -20.91 9.42
N GLU A 23 -18.44 -20.72 10.71
CA GLU A 23 -18.55 -19.39 11.30
C GLU A 23 -17.19 -18.68 11.14
N LEU A 24 -17.17 -17.64 10.31
CA LEU A 24 -15.99 -16.81 10.13
C LEU A 24 -15.81 -15.98 11.40
N LEU A 25 -14.93 -16.43 12.29
CA LEU A 25 -14.48 -15.62 13.42
C LEU A 25 -14.01 -14.25 12.88
N PRO A 26 -14.48 -13.12 13.44
CA PRO A 26 -14.01 -11.81 13.04
C PRO A 26 -12.50 -11.74 13.24
N ARG A 27 -11.76 -11.65 12.14
CA ARG A 27 -10.30 -11.51 12.19
C ARG A 27 -10.00 -10.09 12.62
N ALA A 28 -9.23 -9.95 13.71
CA ALA A 28 -8.72 -8.66 14.10
C ALA A 28 -7.71 -8.19 13.03
N CYS A 29 -8.02 -7.05 12.42
CA CYS A 29 -7.11 -6.37 11.52
C CYS A 29 -5.77 -6.12 12.20
N THR A 30 -4.67 -6.33 11.48
CA THR A 30 -3.32 -5.98 11.94
C THR A 30 -2.80 -4.81 11.13
N THR A 31 -2.35 -3.77 11.82
CA THR A 31 -1.70 -2.60 11.21
C THR A 31 -0.19 -2.74 11.28
N LEU A 32 0.48 -2.42 10.18
CA LEU A 32 1.93 -2.46 10.03
C LEU A 32 2.41 -1.13 9.44
N ALA A 33 3.35 -0.47 10.10
CA ALA A 33 4.06 0.68 9.55
C ALA A 33 5.04 0.23 8.44
N PRO A 34 5.42 1.10 7.49
CA PRO A 34 6.51 0.84 6.58
C PRO A 34 7.75 0.43 7.37
N ALA A 35 8.43 -0.63 6.94
CA ALA A 35 9.73 -1.00 7.51
C ALA A 35 10.79 0.05 7.16
N VAL A 36 10.69 0.63 5.97
CA VAL A 36 11.52 1.77 5.52
C VAL A 36 10.76 2.58 4.46
N ILE A 37 10.98 3.89 4.49
CA ILE A 37 10.67 4.82 3.42
C ILE A 37 11.99 5.28 2.81
N ASN A 38 12.14 5.09 1.50
CA ASN A 38 13.26 5.59 0.73
C ASN A 38 12.85 6.86 -0.01
N THR A 39 13.53 7.98 0.26
CA THR A 39 13.44 9.17 -0.60
C THR A 39 14.48 9.05 -1.71
N LEU A 40 14.01 9.11 -2.95
CA LEU A 40 14.84 9.04 -4.15
C LEU A 40 15.00 10.48 -4.64
N ASP A 41 16.23 11.00 -4.57
CA ASP A 41 16.54 12.40 -4.85
C ASP A 41 17.32 12.53 -6.16
N ALA A 42 16.78 13.28 -7.12
CA ALA A 42 17.40 13.55 -8.40
C ALA A 42 18.73 14.32 -8.28
N ALA A 43 18.89 15.14 -7.23
CA ALA A 43 20.13 15.87 -6.99
C ALA A 43 21.28 14.96 -6.52
N ASN A 44 20.95 13.80 -5.95
CA ASN A 44 21.88 12.81 -5.44
C ASN A 44 21.48 11.41 -5.91
N PRO A 45 21.53 11.12 -7.22
CA PRO A 45 20.69 10.09 -7.81
C PRO A 45 21.11 8.65 -7.52
N ASN A 46 22.30 8.45 -6.95
CA ASN A 46 22.81 7.15 -6.49
C ASN A 46 22.86 7.04 -4.96
N THR A 47 22.40 8.06 -4.23
CA THR A 47 22.42 8.07 -2.77
C THR A 47 21.10 7.51 -2.23
N PRO A 48 21.12 6.43 -1.43
CA PRO A 48 19.91 5.93 -0.79
C PRO A 48 19.59 6.73 0.48
N TYR A 49 18.48 7.48 0.47
CA TYR A 49 17.97 8.15 1.68
C TYR A 49 16.90 7.27 2.34
N SER A 50 17.33 6.36 3.21
CA SER A 50 16.46 5.45 3.97
C SER A 50 16.06 6.06 5.31
N GLY A 51 14.80 5.89 5.70
CA GLY A 51 14.33 6.27 7.01
C GLY A 51 12.83 6.08 7.15
N GLN A 52 12.18 7.00 7.84
CA GLN A 52 10.72 7.07 7.97
C GLN A 52 10.19 8.45 7.53
N GLN A 53 11.05 9.28 6.95
CA GLN A 53 10.65 10.55 6.36
C GLN A 53 10.02 10.28 4.99
N PHE A 54 8.80 10.75 4.80
CA PHE A 54 8.13 10.77 3.50
C PHE A 54 8.33 12.12 2.84
N THR A 55 8.88 12.13 1.63
CA THR A 55 9.15 13.37 0.87
C THR A 55 8.77 13.20 -0.59
N LEU A 56 8.01 14.18 -1.11
CA LEU A 56 7.79 14.39 -2.54
C LEU A 56 8.17 15.83 -2.87
N GLU A 57 8.76 16.05 -4.04
CA GLU A 57 9.10 17.39 -4.49
C GLU A 57 9.10 17.49 -6.01
N ARG A 58 8.45 18.53 -6.53
CA ARG A 58 8.51 18.96 -7.92
C ARG A 58 8.96 20.42 -7.97
N SER A 59 10.07 20.67 -8.62
CA SER A 59 10.66 22.01 -8.76
C SER A 59 11.56 22.09 -10.01
N GLY A 60 12.12 23.26 -10.31
CA GLY A 60 13.02 23.47 -11.45
C GLY A 60 12.36 24.00 -12.73
N SER A 61 13.16 24.10 -13.80
CA SER A 61 12.76 24.57 -15.14
C SER A 61 13.59 23.82 -16.21
N PRO A 62 13.04 22.79 -16.90
CA PRO A 62 11.64 22.35 -16.85
C PRO A 62 11.27 21.74 -15.49
N LEU A 63 9.97 21.78 -15.20
CA LEU A 63 9.42 21.29 -13.95
C LEU A 63 9.46 19.75 -13.95
N VAL A 64 10.16 19.15 -12.98
CA VAL A 64 10.31 17.70 -12.84
C VAL A 64 10.20 17.27 -11.38
N ASP A 65 9.84 16.01 -11.15
CA ASP A 65 9.86 15.41 -9.82
C ASP A 65 11.31 15.20 -9.38
N ASN A 66 11.78 16.09 -8.50
CA ASN A 66 13.14 16.01 -7.94
C ASN A 66 13.21 15.03 -6.78
N LYS A 67 12.09 14.75 -6.10
CA LYS A 67 12.02 13.75 -5.04
C LYS A 67 10.76 12.90 -5.19
N ILE A 68 10.95 11.59 -5.18
CA ILE A 68 9.89 10.58 -5.11
C ILE A 68 10.13 9.67 -3.91
N SER A 69 9.10 9.01 -3.39
CA SER A 69 9.21 8.15 -2.21
C SER A 69 8.85 6.71 -2.53
N VAL A 70 9.59 5.76 -1.96
CA VAL A 70 9.27 4.32 -2.02
C VAL A 70 8.98 3.83 -0.61
N LEU A 71 7.77 3.33 -0.41
CA LEU A 71 7.32 2.70 0.83
C LEU A 71 7.62 1.20 0.74
N THR A 72 8.35 0.65 1.71
CA THR A 72 8.58 -0.80 1.81
C THR A 72 7.99 -1.33 3.10
N PHE A 73 7.08 -2.29 2.97
CA PHE A 73 6.54 -3.08 4.07
C PHE A 73 7.12 -4.48 3.99
N SER A 74 7.66 -4.97 5.10
CA SER A 74 8.30 -6.29 5.18
C SER A 74 7.81 -7.04 6.41
N ASN A 75 8.16 -8.32 6.50
CA ASN A 75 7.73 -9.21 7.58
C ASN A 75 6.21 -9.40 7.65
N ILE A 76 5.53 -9.28 6.51
CA ILE A 76 4.11 -9.63 6.40
C ILE A 76 4.02 -11.16 6.52
N PRO A 77 3.24 -11.72 7.46
CA PRO A 77 3.18 -13.17 7.68
C PRO A 77 2.77 -13.94 6.42
N ALA A 78 3.41 -15.08 6.18
CA ALA A 78 2.99 -15.97 5.10
C ALA A 78 1.53 -16.43 5.32
N GLY A 79 0.71 -16.32 4.28
CA GLY A 79 -0.73 -16.62 4.36
C GLY A 79 -1.59 -15.47 4.90
N ALA A 80 -1.01 -14.29 5.15
CA ALA A 80 -1.81 -13.08 5.38
C ALA A 80 -2.76 -12.82 4.21
N THR A 81 -3.95 -12.27 4.51
CA THR A 81 -4.97 -11.93 3.51
C THR A 81 -5.35 -10.46 3.58
N GLY A 82 -5.91 -9.93 2.49
CA GLY A 82 -6.51 -8.59 2.48
C GLY A 82 -5.53 -7.46 2.79
N CYS A 83 -4.35 -7.44 2.17
CA CYS A 83 -3.36 -6.39 2.38
C CYS A 83 -3.80 -5.08 1.74
N ARG A 84 -4.17 -4.11 2.57
CA ARG A 84 -4.61 -2.78 2.17
C ARG A 84 -3.57 -1.73 2.50
N LEU A 85 -3.15 -0.97 1.49
CA LEU A 85 -2.39 0.25 1.70
C LEU A 85 -3.37 1.34 2.13
N GLU A 86 -3.06 2.00 3.23
CA GLU A 86 -3.89 3.05 3.82
C GLU A 86 -3.00 4.25 4.18
N ILE A 87 -3.60 5.44 4.23
CA ILE A 87 -2.96 6.66 4.75
C ILE A 87 -3.84 7.28 5.82
N GLU A 88 -3.21 7.68 6.92
CA GLU A 88 -3.84 8.43 7.99
C GLU A 88 -3.15 9.77 8.16
N LEU A 89 -3.95 10.83 8.26
CA LEU A 89 -3.47 12.16 8.59
C LEU A 89 -4.26 12.66 9.81
N PRO A 90 -3.59 13.14 10.86
CA PRO A 90 -4.27 13.81 11.97
C PRO A 90 -4.80 15.18 11.51
N PRO A 91 -5.55 15.92 12.35
CA PRO A 91 -5.80 17.33 12.09
C PRO A 91 -4.49 18.09 11.85
N LEU A 92 -4.44 18.87 10.77
CA LEU A 92 -3.23 19.56 10.30
C LEU A 92 -3.37 21.07 10.47
N SER A 93 -2.25 21.72 10.76
CA SER A 93 -2.10 23.17 10.61
C SER A 93 -1.85 23.56 9.15
N ASP A 94 -2.06 24.84 8.80
CA ASP A 94 -1.77 25.35 7.44
C ASP A 94 -0.29 25.11 7.10
N GLY A 95 -0.04 24.54 5.92
CA GLY A 95 1.30 24.30 5.41
C GLY A 95 2.06 23.16 6.09
N GLN A 96 1.44 22.42 7.03
CA GLN A 96 2.18 21.50 7.91
C GLN A 96 2.90 20.37 7.17
N ILE A 97 2.25 19.78 6.16
CA ILE A 97 2.83 18.68 5.37
C ILE A 97 3.03 19.06 3.91
N ALA A 98 2.32 20.05 3.40
CA ALA A 98 2.38 20.51 2.03
C ALA A 98 2.05 22.02 1.98
N PRO A 99 2.77 22.83 1.17
CA PRO A 99 2.51 24.27 1.06
C PRO A 99 1.28 24.60 0.19
N SER A 100 0.76 23.63 -0.55
CA SER A 100 -0.45 23.69 -1.38
C SER A 100 -1.06 22.30 -1.49
N ASP A 101 -2.35 22.23 -1.86
CA ASP A 101 -2.97 20.94 -2.18
C ASP A 101 -2.19 20.29 -3.33
N THR A 102 -1.69 19.08 -3.06
CA THR A 102 -0.70 18.43 -3.91
C THR A 102 -1.14 16.99 -4.17
N GLN A 103 -1.37 16.62 -5.44
CA GLN A 103 -1.80 15.28 -5.79
C GLN A 103 -0.59 14.38 -6.08
N ALA A 104 -0.67 13.13 -5.62
CA ALA A 104 0.31 12.10 -5.92
C ALA A 104 -0.35 10.89 -6.56
N ASP A 105 0.40 10.24 -7.45
CA ASP A 105 0.09 8.94 -8.01
C ASP A 105 0.81 7.87 -7.19
N ILE A 106 0.09 6.80 -6.86
CA ILE A 106 0.59 5.71 -6.03
C ILE A 106 0.62 4.46 -6.89
N TRP A 107 1.81 3.91 -7.06
CA TRP A 107 2.08 2.75 -7.87
C TRP A 107 2.45 1.59 -6.98
N SER A 108 1.83 0.43 -7.19
CA SER A 108 2.44 -0.83 -6.73
C SER A 108 3.78 -1.00 -7.44
N ALA A 109 4.76 -1.54 -6.74
CA ALA A 109 6.11 -1.69 -7.26
C ALA A 109 6.66 -3.08 -6.97
N ASP A 110 7.65 -3.51 -7.75
CA ASP A 110 8.35 -4.76 -7.48
C ASP A 110 8.89 -4.78 -6.04
N PRO A 111 8.68 -5.87 -5.28
CA PRO A 111 9.16 -5.97 -3.90
C PRO A 111 10.69 -5.99 -3.78
N GLY A 112 11.40 -6.04 -4.91
CA GLY A 112 12.85 -6.19 -5.02
C GLY A 112 13.30 -7.61 -4.72
N ASP A 113 14.55 -7.88 -5.04
CA ASP A 113 15.28 -9.10 -4.69
C ASP A 113 15.98 -9.01 -3.31
N GLY A 114 15.85 -7.86 -2.64
CA GLY A 114 16.50 -7.56 -1.36
C GLY A 114 17.98 -7.21 -1.45
N SER A 115 18.58 -7.17 -2.64
CA SER A 115 20.03 -6.97 -2.83
C SER A 115 20.44 -5.50 -2.93
N SER A 116 19.52 -4.61 -3.32
CA SER A 116 19.80 -3.19 -3.53
C SER A 116 18.73 -2.29 -2.90
N VAL A 117 19.21 -1.22 -2.25
CA VAL A 117 18.35 -0.15 -1.71
C VAL A 117 17.95 0.77 -2.86
N PRO A 118 16.66 1.14 -2.99
CA PRO A 118 16.21 2.05 -4.04
C PRO A 118 16.99 3.36 -4.08
N THR A 119 17.33 3.81 -5.29
CA THR A 119 17.93 5.13 -5.58
C THR A 119 17.19 5.76 -6.74
N TYR A 120 17.40 7.06 -6.98
CA TYR A 120 16.72 7.74 -8.10
C TYR A 120 17.08 7.15 -9.47
N ASN A 121 18.34 6.74 -9.67
CA ASN A 121 18.75 6.07 -10.92
C ASN A 121 18.32 4.60 -11.01
N HIS A 122 17.96 3.99 -9.88
CA HIS A 122 17.50 2.61 -9.81
C HIS A 122 16.22 2.52 -8.94
N PRO A 123 15.11 3.13 -9.37
CA PRO A 123 13.84 3.01 -8.68
C PRO A 123 13.30 1.59 -8.89
N PRO A 124 12.46 1.08 -7.97
CA PRO A 124 11.77 -0.17 -8.22
C PRO A 124 10.84 -0.01 -9.43
N HIS A 125 10.71 -1.07 -10.22
CA HIS A 125 9.85 -1.05 -11.40
C HIS A 125 8.38 -0.86 -10.98
N LYS A 126 7.72 0.17 -11.55
CA LYS A 126 6.29 0.44 -11.35
C LYS A 126 5.47 -0.66 -12.01
N ARG A 127 4.47 -1.19 -11.31
CA ARG A 127 3.51 -2.16 -11.85
C ARG A 127 2.23 -1.45 -12.23
N GLU A 128 1.26 -1.42 -11.33
CA GLU A 128 -0.05 -0.82 -11.54
C GLU A 128 -0.17 0.46 -10.72
N MET A 129 -0.72 1.51 -11.31
CA MET A 129 -1.18 2.67 -10.54
C MET A 129 -2.42 2.25 -9.77
N VAL A 130 -2.31 2.20 -8.46
CA VAL A 130 -3.35 1.66 -7.57
C VAL A 130 -4.21 2.75 -6.96
N ALA A 131 -3.71 3.98 -6.87
CA ALA A 131 -4.45 5.11 -6.31
C ALA A 131 -3.90 6.46 -6.77
N THR A 132 -4.71 7.49 -6.55
CA THR A 132 -4.28 8.88 -6.48
C THR A 132 -4.67 9.45 -5.13
N TYR A 133 -3.85 10.32 -4.55
CA TYR A 133 -4.17 10.95 -3.26
C TYR A 133 -3.80 12.43 -3.27
N ILE A 134 -4.70 13.29 -2.78
CA ILE A 134 -4.45 14.72 -2.60
C ILE A 134 -4.00 14.94 -1.16
N PHE A 135 -2.75 15.33 -0.99
CA PHE A 135 -2.23 15.81 0.29
C PHE A 135 -2.76 17.23 0.53
N PRO A 136 -3.51 17.47 1.60
CA PRO A 136 -4.07 18.78 1.88
C PRO A 136 -2.98 19.76 2.34
N LYS A 137 -3.09 21.02 1.93
CA LYS A 137 -2.33 22.13 2.52
C LYS A 137 -2.64 22.30 4.01
N GLY A 138 -3.85 21.93 4.41
CA GLY A 138 -4.43 22.33 5.69
C GLY A 138 -4.94 23.79 5.66
N PRO A 139 -5.42 24.32 6.79
CA PRO A 139 -5.67 23.58 8.04
C PRO A 139 -6.83 22.59 7.89
N THR A 140 -6.79 21.48 8.63
CA THR A 140 -7.89 20.49 8.70
C THR A 140 -8.39 20.36 10.14
N THR A 141 -9.70 20.12 10.32
CA THR A 141 -10.32 20.05 11.66
C THR A 141 -10.56 18.62 12.15
N LYS A 142 -10.39 17.62 11.29
CA LYS A 142 -10.61 16.21 11.59
C LYS A 142 -9.45 15.38 11.06
N SER A 143 -9.19 14.25 11.72
CA SER A 143 -8.34 13.22 11.14
C SER A 143 -9.01 12.66 9.89
N THR A 144 -8.18 12.26 8.93
CA THR A 144 -8.61 11.59 7.71
C THR A 144 -7.92 10.26 7.61
N HIS A 145 -8.68 9.21 7.35
CA HIS A 145 -8.20 7.87 7.12
C HIS A 145 -8.70 7.44 5.74
N THR A 146 -7.81 6.98 4.87
CA THR A 146 -8.13 6.63 3.48
C THR A 146 -7.51 5.30 3.10
N VAL A 147 -8.34 4.38 2.63
CA VAL A 147 -7.89 3.16 1.96
C VAL A 147 -7.50 3.50 0.53
N LEU A 148 -6.24 3.26 0.18
CA LEU A 148 -5.67 3.61 -1.12
C LEU A 148 -5.69 2.43 -2.08
N ALA A 149 -5.29 1.25 -1.61
CA ALA A 149 -5.22 0.05 -2.43
C ALA A 149 -5.55 -1.19 -1.62
N SER A 150 -5.99 -2.26 -2.30
CA SER A 150 -6.19 -3.58 -1.72
C SER A 150 -5.62 -4.64 -2.66
N ASN A 151 -4.62 -5.38 -2.20
CA ASN A 151 -3.86 -6.32 -3.01
C ASN A 151 -3.72 -7.68 -2.31
N THR A 152 -3.37 -8.70 -3.09
CA THR A 152 -2.90 -9.98 -2.54
C THR A 152 -1.62 -9.75 -1.75
N CYS A 153 -1.58 -10.24 -0.52
CA CYS A 153 -0.41 -10.11 0.34
C CYS A 153 0.80 -10.88 -0.20
N SER A 154 1.97 -10.27 -0.05
CA SER A 154 3.27 -10.94 -0.14
C SER A 154 4.09 -10.60 1.11
N THR A 155 5.15 -11.36 1.39
CA THR A 155 6.00 -11.14 2.58
C THR A 155 6.65 -9.76 2.62
N THR A 156 6.94 -9.22 1.43
CA THR A 156 7.39 -7.86 1.19
C THR A 156 6.48 -7.23 0.14
N MET A 157 6.02 -6.01 0.40
CA MET A 157 5.25 -5.21 -0.55
C MET A 157 5.85 -3.81 -0.65
N ARG A 158 5.88 -3.26 -1.87
CA ARG A 158 6.43 -1.92 -2.13
C ARG A 158 5.45 -1.06 -2.90
N TRP A 159 5.44 0.21 -2.57
CA TRP A 159 4.72 1.24 -3.32
C TRP A 159 5.65 2.40 -3.64
N LEU A 160 5.59 2.89 -4.87
CA LEU A 160 6.27 4.10 -5.30
C LEU A 160 5.25 5.22 -5.39
N VAL A 161 5.54 6.33 -4.74
CA VAL A 161 4.70 7.53 -4.72
C VAL A 161 5.46 8.67 -5.38
N GLN A 162 4.83 9.30 -6.37
CA GLN A 162 5.36 10.44 -7.12
C GLN A 162 4.25 11.47 -7.30
N LEU A 163 4.58 12.74 -7.54
CA LEU A 163 3.56 13.75 -7.78
C LEU A 163 2.88 13.49 -9.12
N SER A 164 1.59 13.79 -9.26
CA SER A 164 0.87 13.45 -10.49
C SER A 164 1.44 14.25 -11.67
N GLU A 165 1.83 13.57 -12.75
CA GLU A 165 2.62 14.15 -13.86
C GLU A 165 1.91 15.31 -14.58
N TRP A 166 0.58 15.37 -14.51
CA TRP A 166 -0.23 16.42 -15.15
C TRP A 166 -0.19 17.77 -14.43
N GLN A 167 0.28 17.85 -13.17
CA GLN A 167 0.32 19.14 -12.47
C GLN A 167 1.51 19.97 -12.95
N SER A 168 1.24 21.21 -13.38
CA SER A 168 2.22 22.12 -13.98
C SER A 168 2.83 23.14 -13.00
N SER A 169 2.59 22.98 -11.69
CA SER A 169 3.10 23.86 -10.65
C SER A 169 4.09 23.14 -9.74
N THR A 170 4.99 23.88 -9.11
CA THR A 170 5.81 23.36 -8.02
C THR A 170 4.93 22.75 -6.94
N GLY A 171 5.36 21.66 -6.34
CA GLY A 171 4.64 20.98 -5.27
C GLY A 171 5.61 20.27 -4.36
N SER A 172 5.26 20.16 -3.09
CA SER A 172 6.04 19.37 -2.14
C SER A 172 5.15 18.77 -1.07
N VAL A 173 5.54 17.60 -0.59
CA VAL A 173 4.94 16.93 0.56
C VAL A 173 6.07 16.46 1.44
N ASN A 174 6.00 16.73 2.74
CA ASN A 174 7.06 16.37 3.67
C ASN A 174 6.50 16.11 5.06
N PHE A 175 6.61 14.89 5.56
CA PHE A 175 6.27 14.55 6.94
C PHE A 175 7.01 13.29 7.41
N GLN A 176 7.21 13.20 8.72
CA GLN A 176 7.73 11.99 9.35
C GLN A 176 6.59 10.98 9.53
N ASN A 177 6.73 9.78 8.99
CA ASN A 177 5.78 8.70 9.18
C ASN A 177 5.86 8.17 10.63
N SER A 178 4.75 8.19 11.36
CA SER A 178 4.71 7.76 12.77
C SER A 178 3.43 7.01 13.11
N VAL A 179 3.24 5.85 12.48
CA VAL A 179 2.15 4.91 12.78
C VAL A 179 2.51 4.06 14.00
N GLY A 180 1.59 3.96 14.97
CA GLY A 180 1.73 3.17 16.19
C GLY A 180 2.37 3.89 17.38
N ASN A 181 2.64 5.20 17.28
CA ASN A 181 3.34 5.99 18.31
C ASN A 181 2.56 7.25 18.77
N GLY A 182 1.23 7.29 18.59
CA GLY A 182 0.40 8.41 19.04
C GLY A 182 -0.65 8.80 18.01
N ALA A 183 -0.70 10.08 17.62
CA ALA A 183 -1.50 10.51 16.49
C ALA A 183 -0.83 10.00 15.20
N ASP A 184 -1.38 8.93 14.64
CA ASP A 184 -0.83 8.29 13.46
C ASP A 184 -0.82 9.28 12.29
N ILE A 185 0.36 9.43 11.68
CA ILE A 185 0.55 10.20 10.46
C ILE A 185 1.34 9.37 9.45
N GLY A 186 0.81 9.31 8.24
CA GLY A 186 1.43 8.70 7.10
C GLY A 186 0.80 7.36 6.69
N PHE A 187 1.60 6.57 5.99
CA PHE A 187 1.19 5.34 5.36
C PHE A 187 1.26 4.17 6.33
N MET A 188 0.32 3.24 6.16
CA MET A 188 0.28 1.96 6.85
C MET A 188 -0.22 0.86 5.93
N LEU A 189 0.09 -0.38 6.29
CA LEU A 189 -0.47 -1.56 5.68
C LEU A 189 -1.37 -2.25 6.69
N VAL A 190 -2.63 -2.47 6.33
CA VAL A 190 -3.58 -3.20 7.16
C VAL A 190 -3.87 -4.54 6.50
N TYR A 191 -3.81 -5.63 7.25
CA TYR A 191 -4.03 -6.99 6.74
C TYR A 191 -4.78 -7.87 7.73
N ASN A 192 -5.20 -9.06 7.28
CA ASN A 192 -6.09 -9.99 7.98
C ASN A 192 -7.45 -9.37 8.33
N CYS A 193 -7.88 -8.47 7.45
CA CYS A 193 -9.24 -8.04 7.25
C CYS A 193 -9.73 -8.60 5.90
#